data_AF-A0A6B3C9V5-F1
#
_entry.id   AF-A0A6B3C9V5-F1
#
_cell.length_a   1.000
_cell.length_b   1.000
_cell.length_c   1.000
_cell.angle_alpha   90.00
_cell.angle_beta   90.00
_cell.angle_gamma   90.00
#
_symmetry.space_group_name_H-M   'P 1'
#
loop_
_entity.id
_entity.type
_entity.pdbx_description
1 polymer ?
#
loop_
_entity_poly.entity_id
_entity_poly.type
_entity_poly.pdbx_seq_one_letter_code
_entity_poly.pdbx_strand_id
1 'polypeptide(L)'
;VGAHAWRTAAVFSVTGHLGYYALLVQAIRWAGAPIATVIIGLLPVSIALTGNWVRRELPFARLVLPLALIVCGLTLVYVVELEWQSVVQGRSGADWALGIAAAVGALVLWTSYAVRNAQFLREHPHVSSTTWSTM
;
A
#
# COMPACT_ATOMS: atom_id res chain seq x y z
N VAL A 1 17.36 10.37 -20.52
CA VAL A 1 16.22 10.75 -19.65
C VAL A 1 16.61 11.98 -18.85
N GLY A 2 16.00 13.14 -19.12
CA GLY A 2 16.46 14.43 -18.61
C GLY A 2 16.26 14.59 -17.09
N ALA A 3 17.18 15.29 -16.41
CA ALA A 3 17.21 15.51 -14.96
C ALA A 3 15.91 16.03 -14.33
N HIS A 4 15.03 16.63 -15.13
CA HIS A 4 13.68 17.03 -14.71
C HIS A 4 12.78 15.83 -14.39
N ALA A 5 12.81 14.77 -15.21
CA ALA A 5 12.04 13.54 -14.94
C ALA A 5 12.51 12.86 -13.63
N TRP A 6 13.81 12.91 -13.35
CA TRP A 6 14.41 12.40 -12.12
C TRP A 6 13.97 13.19 -10.89
N ARG A 7 13.92 14.52 -10.97
CA ARG A 7 13.39 15.37 -9.88
C ARG A 7 11.90 15.16 -9.68
N THR A 8 11.10 15.07 -10.75
CA THR A 8 9.66 14.83 -10.63
C THR A 8 9.37 13.45 -10.04
N ALA A 9 10.11 12.41 -10.44
CA ALA A 9 10.02 11.08 -9.85
C ALA A 9 10.42 11.10 -8.37
N ALA A 10 11.55 11.73 -8.01
CA ALA A 10 12.00 11.84 -6.62
C ALA A 10 11.01 12.64 -5.74
N VAL A 11 10.48 13.75 -6.23
CA VAL A 11 9.46 14.55 -5.52
C VAL A 11 8.18 13.73 -5.35
N PHE A 12 7.70 13.02 -6.38
CA PHE A 12 6.55 12.12 -6.23
C PHE A 12 6.82 10.95 -5.28
N SER A 13 8.05 10.43 -5.23
CA SER A 13 8.46 9.39 -4.27
C SER A 13 8.41 9.91 -2.84
N VAL A 14 8.99 11.09 -2.59
CA VAL A 14 9.01 11.73 -1.28
C VAL A 14 7.60 12.11 -0.85
N THR A 15 6.79 12.70 -1.73
CA THR A 15 5.38 13.03 -1.44
C THR A 15 4.53 11.77 -1.25
N GLY A 16 4.79 10.70 -2.00
CA GLY A 16 4.10 9.41 -1.86
C GLY A 16 4.42 8.74 -0.53
N HIS A 17 5.68 8.79 -0.08
CA HIS A 17 6.12 8.22 1.19
C HIS A 17 5.65 9.03 2.40
N LEU A 18 5.79 10.36 2.35
CA LEU A 18 5.28 11.25 3.40
C LEU A 18 3.75 11.22 3.46
N GLY A 19 3.08 11.24 2.31
CA GLY A 19 1.63 11.13 2.22
C GLY A 19 1.11 9.80 2.73
N TYR A 20 1.80 8.69 2.43
CA TYR A 20 1.49 7.37 2.98
C TYR A 20 1.53 7.38 4.51
N TYR A 21 2.63 7.85 5.13
CA TYR A 21 2.73 7.84 6.59
C TYR A 21 1.76 8.82 7.25
N ALA A 22 1.54 9.99 6.64
CA ALA A 22 0.55 10.95 7.15
C ALA A 22 -0.85 10.32 7.19
N LEU A 23 -1.26 9.65 6.10
CA LEU A 23 -2.54 8.96 6.03
C LEU A 23 -2.60 7.73 6.95
N LEU A 24 -1.51 6.99 7.09
CA LEU A 24 -1.42 5.85 8.00
C LEU A 24 -1.60 6.27 9.47
N VAL A 25 -0.92 7.35 9.88
CA VAL A 25 -1.08 7.89 11.24
C VAL A 25 -2.52 8.30 11.47
N GLN A 26 -3.17 8.96 10.51
CA GLN A 26 -4.58 9.31 10.62
C GLN A 26 -5.46 8.06 10.69
N ALA A 27 -5.23 7.04 9.85
CA ALA A 27 -5.94 5.77 9.91
C ALA A 27 -5.87 5.13 11.30
N ILE A 28 -4.66 5.08 11.90
CA ILE A 28 -4.46 4.54 13.24
C ILE A 28 -5.18 5.38 14.29
N ARG A 29 -5.14 6.71 14.19
CA ARG A 29 -5.81 7.62 15.14
C ARG A 29 -7.33 7.45 15.14
N TRP A 30 -7.93 7.33 13.96
CA TRP A 30 -9.39 7.36 13.80
C TRP A 30 -10.04 5.97 13.75
N ALA A 31 -9.42 5.00 13.06
CA ALA A 31 -9.94 3.63 12.94
C ALA A 31 -9.23 2.63 13.88
N GLY A 32 -8.05 2.97 14.41
CA GLY A 32 -7.24 2.09 15.25
C GLY A 32 -6.19 1.29 14.48
N ALA A 33 -5.16 0.85 15.19
CA ALA A 33 -4.06 0.08 14.63
C ALA A 33 -4.50 -1.21 13.92
N PRO A 34 -5.43 -2.04 14.44
CA PRO A 34 -5.82 -3.28 13.77
C PRO A 34 -6.41 -3.06 12.38
N ILE A 35 -7.28 -2.06 12.23
CA ILE A 35 -7.94 -1.74 10.94
C ILE A 35 -6.91 -1.21 9.95
N ALA A 36 -6.02 -0.32 10.40
CA ALA A 36 -4.94 0.17 9.56
C ALA A 36 -4.04 -0.99 9.09
N THR A 37 -3.65 -1.91 9.99
CA THR A 37 -2.79 -3.06 9.67
C THR A 37 -3.44 -3.99 8.65
N VAL A 38 -4.74 -4.31 8.78
CA VAL A 38 -5.44 -5.17 7.81
C VAL A 38 -5.47 -4.53 6.43
N ILE A 39 -5.77 -3.22 6.35
CA ILE A 39 -5.83 -2.51 5.06
C ILE A 39 -4.45 -2.39 4.43
N ILE A 40 -3.42 -2.06 5.20
CA ILE A 40 -2.03 -2.03 4.73
C ILE A 40 -1.53 -3.43 4.38
N GLY A 41 -2.02 -4.47 5.05
CA GLY A 41 -1.72 -5.86 4.73
C GLY A 41 -2.14 -6.27 3.31
N LEU A 42 -3.04 -5.51 2.66
CA LEU A 42 -3.42 -5.69 1.26
C LEU A 42 -2.40 -5.13 0.26
N LEU A 43 -1.27 -4.58 0.72
CA LEU A 43 -0.20 -4.06 -0.13
C LEU A 43 0.31 -5.05 -1.19
N PRO A 44 0.60 -6.33 -0.87
CA PRO A 44 1.09 -7.28 -1.86
C PRO A 44 0.06 -7.52 -2.96
N VAL A 45 -1.23 -7.56 -2.59
CA VAL A 45 -2.37 -7.72 -3.52
C VAL A 45 -2.47 -6.52 -4.45
N SER A 46 -2.49 -5.30 -3.90
CA SER A 46 -2.66 -4.07 -4.66
C SER A 46 -1.48 -3.83 -5.60
N ILE A 47 -0.25 -4.11 -5.16
CA ILE A 47 0.96 -4.02 -6.00
C ILE A 47 0.93 -5.04 -7.13
N ALA A 48 0.58 -6.31 -6.85
CA ALA A 48 0.50 -7.34 -7.88
C ALA A 48 -0.57 -7.03 -8.94
N LEU A 49 -1.76 -6.58 -8.51
CA LEU A 49 -2.84 -6.17 -9.40
C LEU A 49 -2.44 -4.96 -10.25
N THR A 50 -1.92 -3.90 -9.63
CA THR A 50 -1.56 -2.65 -10.32
C THR A 50 -0.38 -2.86 -11.25
N GLY A 51 0.65 -3.61 -10.81
CA GLY A 51 1.80 -3.97 -11.64
C GLY A 51 1.39 -4.76 -12.88
N ASN A 52 0.52 -5.78 -12.70
CA ASN A 52 0.01 -6.55 -13.82
C ASN A 52 -0.94 -5.76 -14.72
N TRP A 53 -1.73 -4.83 -14.18
CA TRP A 53 -2.59 -3.95 -14.98
C TRP A 53 -1.78 -3.06 -15.92
N VAL A 54 -0.68 -2.47 -15.43
CA VAL A 54 0.11 -1.52 -16.21
C VAL A 54 0.87 -2.19 -17.36
N ARG A 55 1.27 -3.47 -17.23
CA ARG A 55 2.08 -4.15 -18.25
C ARG A 55 1.44 -5.38 -18.91
N ARG A 56 0.28 -5.84 -18.40
CA ARG A 56 -0.45 -7.05 -18.86
C ARG A 56 0.45 -8.27 -19.09
N GLU A 57 1.48 -8.43 -18.26
CA GLU A 57 2.52 -9.46 -18.45
C GLU A 57 2.00 -10.87 -18.11
N LEU A 58 0.96 -10.99 -17.27
CA LEU A 58 0.37 -12.27 -16.87
C LEU A 58 -1.15 -12.32 -17.04
N PRO A 59 -1.73 -13.47 -17.45
CA PRO A 59 -3.18 -13.68 -17.40
C PRO A 59 -3.66 -13.59 -15.94
N PHE A 60 -4.66 -12.75 -15.69
CA PHE A 60 -5.22 -12.48 -14.35
C PHE A 60 -5.60 -13.75 -13.58
N ALA A 61 -5.97 -14.83 -14.29
CA ALA A 61 -6.24 -16.13 -13.70
C ALA A 61 -5.09 -16.70 -12.85
N ARG A 62 -3.83 -16.40 -13.19
CA ARG A 62 -2.66 -16.82 -12.39
C ARG A 62 -2.44 -16.00 -11.12
N LEU A 63 -3.02 -14.80 -11.05
CA LEU A 63 -2.98 -13.95 -9.87
C LEU A 63 -4.06 -14.36 -8.86
N VAL A 64 -5.15 -15.01 -9.30
CA VAL A 64 -6.28 -15.37 -8.42
C VAL A 64 -5.83 -16.20 -7.21
N LEU A 65 -4.99 -17.23 -7.40
CA LEU A 65 -4.54 -18.09 -6.32
C LEU A 65 -3.69 -17.36 -5.26
N PRO A 66 -2.59 -16.66 -5.62
CA PRO A 66 -1.83 -15.88 -4.64
C PRO A 66 -2.64 -14.76 -4.00
N LEU A 67 -3.53 -14.10 -4.74
CA LEU A 67 -4.44 -13.09 -4.18
C LEU A 67 -5.42 -13.70 -3.16
N ALA A 68 -6.00 -14.86 -3.47
CA ALA A 68 -6.90 -15.57 -2.57
C ALA A 68 -6.18 -16.02 -1.29
N LEU A 69 -4.93 -16.48 -1.39
CA LEU A 69 -4.12 -16.83 -0.23
C LEU A 69 -3.82 -15.62 0.67
N ILE A 70 -3.50 -14.46 0.09
CA ILE A 70 -3.25 -13.24 0.88
C ILE A 70 -4.53 -12.77 1.56
N VAL A 71 -5.65 -12.71 0.82
CA VAL A 71 -6.95 -12.32 1.40
C VAL A 71 -7.37 -13.30 2.50
N CYS A 72 -7.16 -14.60 2.30
CA CYS A 72 -7.44 -15.63 3.30
C CYS A 72 -6.58 -15.42 4.56
N GLY A 73 -5.28 -15.22 4.41
CA GLY A 73 -4.37 -14.94 5.53
C GLY A 73 -4.74 -13.68 6.30
N LEU A 74 -5.09 -12.59 5.60
CA LEU A 74 -5.55 -11.35 6.24
C LEU A 74 -6.87 -11.52 6.97
N THR A 75 -7.80 -12.30 6.40
CA THR A 75 -9.08 -12.62 7.05
C THR A 75 -8.86 -13.48 8.28
N LEU A 76 -7.95 -14.44 8.22
CA LEU A 76 -7.61 -15.29 9.36
C LEU A 76 -6.98 -14.48 10.51
N VAL A 77 -6.02 -13.59 10.20
CA VAL A 77 -5.45 -12.67 11.19
C VAL A 77 -6.54 -11.79 11.80
N TYR A 78 -7.42 -11.22 10.96
CA TYR A 78 -8.55 -10.41 11.41
C TYR A 78 -9.49 -11.19 12.34
N VAL A 79 -9.80 -12.46 12.03
CA VAL A 79 -10.68 -13.33 12.82
C VAL A 79 -10.02 -13.80 14.12
N VAL A 80 -8.71 -14.04 14.14
CA VAL A 80 -7.96 -14.39 15.36
C VAL A 80 -7.83 -13.19 16.29
N GLU A 81 -7.65 -12.00 15.74
CA GLU A 81 -7.58 -10.74 16.48
C GLU A 81 -8.98 -10.24 16.88
N LEU A 82 -10.03 -11.03 16.60
CA LEU A 82 -11.44 -10.73 16.81
C LEU A 82 -11.92 -10.90 18.27
N GLU A 83 -11.04 -10.69 19.26
CA GLU A 83 -11.42 -10.35 20.64
C GLU A 83 -11.94 -8.89 20.70
N TRP A 84 -13.00 -8.61 19.93
CA TRP A 84 -13.52 -7.25 19.66
C TRP A 84 -14.57 -6.79 20.67
N GLN A 85 -14.28 -6.88 21.96
CA GLN A 85 -15.08 -6.12 22.94
C GLN A 85 -14.58 -4.67 23.12
N SER A 86 -13.40 -4.31 22.58
CA SER A 86 -12.76 -3.01 22.83
C SER A 86 -12.70 -2.03 21.65
N VAL A 87 -12.96 -2.47 20.40
CA VAL A 87 -12.72 -1.63 19.21
C VAL A 87 -13.93 -0.75 18.83
N VAL A 88 -15.14 -1.15 19.21
CA VAL A 88 -16.39 -0.43 18.88
C VAL A 88 -16.88 0.46 20.04
N GLN A 89 -16.35 0.28 21.26
CA GLN A 89 -16.80 1.05 22.41
C GLN A 89 -16.12 2.42 22.48
N GLY A 90 -16.85 3.47 22.07
CA GLY A 90 -16.51 4.87 22.35
C GLY A 90 -16.09 5.75 21.16
N ARG A 91 -16.18 5.28 19.90
CA ARG A 91 -15.87 6.09 18.69
C ARG A 91 -17.12 6.35 17.87
N SER A 92 -17.23 7.54 17.26
CA SER A 92 -18.34 7.84 16.36
C SER A 92 -18.16 7.07 15.04
N GLY A 93 -19.25 6.67 14.38
CA GLY A 93 -19.19 5.99 13.08
C GLY A 93 -18.51 6.82 11.98
N ALA A 94 -18.52 8.16 12.12
CA ALA A 94 -17.84 9.07 11.19
C ALA A 94 -16.32 9.01 11.30
N ASP A 95 -15.79 8.95 12.53
CA ASP A 95 -14.36 8.79 12.80
C ASP A 95 -13.83 7.49 12.20
N TRP A 96 -14.60 6.43 12.37
CA TRP A 96 -14.28 5.12 11.81
C TRP A 96 -14.20 5.15 10.28
N ALA A 97 -15.17 5.78 9.62
CA ALA A 97 -15.19 5.94 8.16
C ALA A 97 -13.99 6.78 7.66
N LEU A 98 -13.65 7.87 8.36
CA LEU A 98 -12.49 8.70 8.03
C LEU A 98 -11.17 7.93 8.16
N GLY A 99 -11.02 7.12 9.20
CA GLY A 99 -9.84 6.28 9.38
C GLY A 99 -9.68 5.21 8.31
N ILE A 100 -10.79 4.58 7.88
CA ILE A 100 -10.79 3.64 6.75
C ILE A 100 -10.41 4.36 5.45
N ALA A 101 -11.01 5.52 5.17
CA ALA A 101 -10.70 6.30 3.98
C ALA A 101 -9.22 6.70 3.93
N ALA A 102 -8.66 7.10 5.08
CA ALA A 102 -7.23 7.39 5.20
C ALA A 102 -6.36 6.16 4.93
N ALA A 103 -6.71 4.99 5.48
CA ALA A 103 -5.97 3.75 5.25
C ALA A 103 -5.98 3.32 3.77
N VAL A 104 -7.15 3.43 3.12
CA VAL A 104 -7.28 3.15 1.68
C VAL A 104 -6.48 4.15 0.85
N GLY A 105 -6.50 5.43 1.20
CA GLY A 105 -5.68 6.45 0.55
C GLY A 105 -4.18 6.17 0.68
N ALA A 106 -3.73 5.76 1.87
CA ALA A 106 -2.36 5.35 2.13
C ALA A 106 -1.96 4.15 1.24
N LEU A 107 -2.83 3.13 1.18
CA LEU A 107 -2.64 1.95 0.35
C LEU A 107 -2.46 2.34 -1.13
N VAL A 108 -3.36 3.16 -1.68
CA VAL A 108 -3.30 3.60 -3.08
C VAL A 108 -2.04 4.41 -3.39
N LEU A 109 -1.65 5.34 -2.51
CA LEU A 109 -0.45 6.14 -2.68
C LEU A 109 0.80 5.26 -2.71
N TRP A 110 0.91 4.33 -1.76
CA TRP A 110 2.05 3.44 -1.68
C TRP A 110 2.13 2.50 -2.88
N THR A 111 1.02 1.88 -3.27
CA THR A 111 0.98 1.00 -4.44
C THR A 111 1.41 1.71 -5.71
N SER A 112 0.90 2.93 -5.93
CA SER A 112 1.28 3.75 -7.08
C SER A 112 2.77 4.09 -7.06
N TYR A 113 3.30 4.45 -5.90
CA TYR A 113 4.73 4.71 -5.71
C TYR A 113 5.58 3.46 -5.99
N ALA A 114 5.25 2.33 -5.39
CA ALA A 114 6.00 1.08 -5.53
C ALA A 114 6.08 0.62 -6.99
N VAL A 115 4.95 0.68 -7.72
CA VAL A 115 4.92 0.31 -9.15
C VAL A 115 5.77 1.27 -10.00
N ARG A 116 5.66 2.59 -9.78
CA ARG A 116 6.46 3.58 -10.52
C ARG A 116 7.95 3.47 -10.20
N ASN A 117 8.30 3.26 -8.94
CA ASN A 117 9.68 3.07 -8.50
C ASN A 117 10.29 1.80 -9.12
N ALA A 118 9.52 0.70 -9.16
CA ALA A 118 9.95 -0.54 -9.82
C ALA A 118 10.11 -0.37 -11.34
N GLN A 119 9.24 0.40 -11.99
CA GLN A 119 9.36 0.71 -13.42
C GLN A 119 10.62 1.52 -13.71
N PHE A 120 10.88 2.55 -12.91
CA PHE A 120 12.04 3.40 -13.03
C PHE A 120 13.36 2.63 -12.88
N LEU A 121 13.48 1.76 -11.86
CA LEU A 121 14.68 0.92 -11.68
C LEU A 121 14.91 -0.03 -12.87
N ARG A 122 13.83 -0.52 -13.48
CA ARG A 122 13.93 -1.38 -14.67
C ARG A 122 14.32 -0.62 -15.94
N GLU A 123 13.88 0.62 -16.09
CA GLU A 123 14.24 1.49 -17.22
C GLU A 123 15.68 2.03 -17.11
N HIS A 124 16.26 1.97 -15.90
CA HIS A 124 17.61 2.39 -15.59
C HIS A 124 18.47 1.27 -15.00
N PRO A 125 18.78 0.19 -15.76
CA PRO A 125 19.53 -0.97 -15.26
C PRO A 125 20.98 -0.68 -14.85
N HIS A 126 21.49 0.52 -15.16
CA HIS A 126 22.77 1.05 -14.70
C HIS A 126 22.71 1.61 -13.26
N VAL A 127 21.50 1.80 -12.70
CA VAL A 127 21.28 2.15 -11.30
C VAL A 127 21.15 0.84 -10.52
N SER A 128 22.21 0.46 -9.81
CA SER A 128 22.22 -0.68 -8.90
C SER A 128 21.10 -0.53 -7.85
N SER A 129 20.20 -1.52 -7.76
CA SER A 129 19.13 -1.55 -6.76
C SER A 129 19.66 -1.44 -5.33
N THR A 130 20.86 -1.97 -5.10
CA THR A 130 21.57 -1.97 -3.81
C THR A 130 22.10 -0.57 -3.46
N THR A 131 22.48 0.22 -4.46
CA THR A 131 22.96 1.60 -4.28
C THR A 131 21.79 2.58 -4.13
N TRP A 132 20.65 2.31 -4.77
CA TRP A 132 19.43 3.11 -4.61
C TRP A 132 18.76 2.92 -3.25
N SER A 133 18.81 1.71 -2.66
CA SER A 133 18.21 1.46 -1.34
C SER A 133 19.06 1.96 -0.16
N THR A 134 20.32 2.33 -0.39
CA THR A 134 21.25 2.82 0.63
C THR A 134 21.46 4.33 0.62
N MET A 135 20.86 5.06 -0.32
CA MET A 135 20.78 6.53 -0.34
C MET A 135 19.44 7.02 0.18
#